data_AF-A0A6L9Y6H5-F1
#
_entry.id   AF-A0A6L9Y6H5-F1
#
_cell.length_a   1.000
_cell.length_b   1.000
_cell.length_c   1.000
_cell.angle_alpha   90.00
_cell.angle_beta   90.00
_cell.angle_gamma   90.00
#
_symmetry.space_group_name_H-M   'P 1'
#
loop_
_entity.id
_entity.type
_entity.pdbx_description
1 polymer ?
#
loop_
_entity_poly.entity_id
_entity_poly.type
_entity_poly.pdbx_seq_one_letter_code
_entity_poly.pdbx_strand_id
1 'polypeptide(L)'
;MKQIYLREVYLNPNMNFNLNFKFIKFLRKKLNEFIFIEKIPYRKGFKTDTSDYSLTLNINCHDKEFEVTGPTIYRKDKEIDFYLNIPYKEISDVKEQAIYLLNYLELGLNKILLDDAFKYDLKNTFSKINHEVVSIDDSSELLIPFKSYEGEL
;
A
#
# COMPACT_ATOMS: atom_id res chain seq x y z
N MET A 1 -0.28 5.69 18.82
CA MET A 1 -0.35 5.97 17.38
C MET A 1 -0.49 4.65 16.65
N LYS A 2 -1.58 4.43 15.93
CA LYS A 2 -1.78 3.18 15.17
C LYS A 2 -1.34 3.42 13.74
N GLN A 3 -0.49 2.52 13.26
CA GLN A 3 0.25 2.73 12.03
C GLN A 3 -0.48 2.07 10.86
N ILE A 4 -0.34 2.69 9.68
CA ILE A 4 -0.56 2.01 8.41
C ILE A 4 0.68 1.18 8.12
N TYR A 5 0.53 -0.12 7.94
CA TYR A 5 1.59 -1.00 7.47
C TYR A 5 1.37 -1.33 6.00
N LEU A 6 2.49 -1.47 5.27
CA LEU A 6 2.51 -1.99 3.90
C LEU A 6 3.23 -3.34 3.94
N ARG A 7 2.63 -4.34 3.32
CA ARG A 7 3.23 -5.67 3.11
C ARG A 7 3.06 -6.06 1.65
N GLU A 8 4.12 -6.54 1.04
CA GLU A 8 4.05 -7.11 -0.31
C GLU A 8 3.69 -8.58 -0.20
N VAL A 9 2.65 -9.00 -0.91
CA VAL A 9 2.15 -10.37 -0.94
C VAL A 9 2.07 -10.78 -2.41
N TYR A 10 3.17 -11.29 -2.94
CA TYR A 10 3.24 -11.79 -4.32
C TYR A 10 2.61 -13.18 -4.41
N LEU A 11 1.40 -13.28 -4.96
CA LEU A 11 0.70 -14.57 -5.08
C LEU A 11 0.90 -15.24 -6.44
N ASN A 12 1.25 -14.48 -7.48
CA ASN A 12 1.36 -14.99 -8.85
C ASN A 12 2.81 -14.95 -9.36
N PRO A 13 3.33 -16.05 -9.95
CA PRO A 13 4.64 -16.07 -10.59
C PRO A 13 4.75 -14.99 -11.68
N ASN A 14 5.91 -14.35 -11.79
CA ASN A 14 6.23 -13.33 -12.79
C ASN A 14 5.37 -12.05 -12.74
N MET A 15 4.54 -11.86 -11.72
CA MET A 15 3.73 -10.67 -11.51
C MET A 15 4.14 -9.98 -10.22
N ASN A 16 5.17 -9.13 -10.29
CA ASN A 16 5.69 -8.41 -9.14
C ASN A 16 6.01 -6.95 -9.49
N PHE A 17 6.15 -6.14 -8.44
CA PHE A 17 6.76 -4.83 -8.52
C PHE A 17 8.24 -4.98 -8.19
N ASN A 18 9.11 -4.36 -8.97
CA ASN A 18 10.55 -4.30 -8.73
C ASN A 18 10.91 -3.24 -7.67
N LEU A 19 9.99 -2.96 -6.75
CA LEU A 19 10.19 -2.01 -5.66
C LEU A 19 10.95 -2.70 -4.54
N ASN A 20 12.03 -2.08 -4.08
CA ASN A 20 12.81 -2.65 -3.01
C ASN A 20 12.19 -2.32 -1.63
N PHE A 21 12.64 -3.05 -0.59
CA PHE A 21 12.14 -2.86 0.76
C PHE A 21 12.36 -1.44 1.33
N LYS A 22 13.39 -0.70 0.87
CA LYS A 22 13.65 0.68 1.30
C LYS A 22 12.57 1.60 0.76
N PHE A 23 12.13 1.40 -0.48
CA PHE A 23 11.00 2.12 -1.06
C PHE A 23 9.71 1.87 -0.29
N ILE A 24 9.39 0.60 0.01
CA ILE A 24 8.19 0.25 0.80
C ILE A 24 8.24 0.88 2.20
N LYS A 25 9.42 0.89 2.84
CA LYS A 25 9.63 1.56 4.13
C LYS A 25 9.45 3.08 4.01
N PHE A 26 9.94 3.69 2.93
CA PHE A 26 9.76 5.10 2.62
C PHE A 26 8.27 5.44 2.47
N LEU A 27 7.53 4.70 1.64
CA LEU A 27 6.09 4.89 1.47
C LEU A 27 5.32 4.74 2.78
N ARG A 28 5.62 3.70 3.57
CA ARG A 28 5.01 3.50 4.88
C ARG A 28 5.24 4.70 5.78
N LYS A 29 6.47 5.23 5.86
CA LYS A 29 6.78 6.42 6.66
C LYS A 29 5.92 7.61 6.21
N LYS A 30 5.84 7.84 4.90
CA LYS A 30 5.10 8.97 4.32
C LYS A 30 3.60 8.89 4.52
N LEU A 31 3.00 7.70 4.36
CA LEU A 31 1.59 7.49 4.67
C LEU A 31 1.28 7.80 6.14
N ASN A 32 2.13 7.38 7.07
CA ASN A 32 1.94 7.64 8.49
C ASN A 32 2.28 9.07 8.93
N GLU A 33 2.99 9.84 8.10
CA GLU A 33 3.26 11.27 8.33
C GLU A 33 2.02 12.12 8.02
N PHE A 34 1.26 11.74 6.99
CA PHE A 34 0.14 12.53 6.48
C PHE A 34 -1.25 11.98 6.83
N ILE A 35 -1.36 10.68 7.11
CA ILE A 35 -2.64 10.03 7.40
C ILE A 35 -2.68 9.63 8.86
N PHE A 36 -3.59 10.25 9.61
CA PHE A 36 -3.89 9.89 10.98
C PHE A 36 -5.20 9.10 11.04
N ILE A 37 -5.12 7.78 11.18
CA ILE A 37 -6.31 6.93 11.31
C ILE A 37 -6.70 6.82 12.78
N GLU A 38 -7.72 7.56 13.18
CA GLU A 38 -8.34 7.44 14.51
C GLU A 38 -9.04 6.09 14.70
N LYS A 39 -9.70 5.63 13.64
CA LYS A 39 -10.50 4.41 13.63
C LYS A 39 -10.66 3.90 12.20
N ILE A 40 -10.62 2.58 12.02
CA ILE A 40 -10.95 1.95 10.75
C ILE A 40 -12.49 1.82 10.68
N PRO A 41 -13.17 2.37 9.65
CA PRO A 41 -14.62 2.41 9.61
C PRO A 41 -15.27 1.04 9.77
N TYR A 42 -16.43 1.05 10.46
CA TYR A 42 -17.19 -0.16 10.70
C TYR A 42 -17.82 -0.69 9.41
N ARG A 43 -17.32 -1.84 8.93
CA ARG A 43 -17.97 -2.58 7.85
C ARG A 43 -19.00 -3.56 8.41
N LYS A 44 -20.02 -3.89 7.62
CA LYS A 44 -21.03 -4.90 7.98
C LYS A 44 -20.34 -6.19 8.43
N GLY A 45 -20.53 -6.55 9.70
CA GLY A 45 -19.87 -7.71 10.34
C GLY A 45 -18.85 -7.34 11.43
N PHE A 46 -18.44 -6.09 11.53
CA PHE A 46 -17.58 -5.62 12.62
C PHE A 46 -18.40 -5.47 13.91
N LYS A 47 -18.05 -6.25 14.94
CA LYS A 47 -18.64 -6.16 16.28
C LYS A 47 -17.65 -5.62 17.33
N THR A 48 -16.49 -5.13 16.90
CA THR A 48 -15.36 -4.82 17.78
C THR A 48 -14.88 -3.40 17.50
N ASP A 49 -14.64 -2.62 18.55
CA ASP A 49 -14.02 -1.30 18.41
C ASP A 49 -12.64 -1.43 17.79
N THR A 50 -12.38 -0.63 16.76
CA THR A 50 -11.16 -0.67 15.94
C THR A 50 -10.21 0.48 16.25
N SER A 51 -10.49 1.29 17.28
CA SER A 51 -9.68 2.44 17.69
C SER A 51 -8.25 2.06 18.08
N ASP A 52 -8.03 0.83 18.56
CA ASP A 52 -6.73 0.32 18.94
C ASP A 52 -6.13 -0.68 17.93
N TYR A 53 -6.69 -0.77 16.72
CA TYR A 53 -6.19 -1.63 15.66
C TYR A 53 -5.28 -0.87 14.70
N SER A 54 -4.25 -1.56 14.20
CA SER A 54 -3.42 -1.07 13.09
C SER A 54 -4.03 -1.52 11.76
N LEU A 55 -3.85 -0.70 10.72
CA LEU A 55 -4.28 -1.02 9.36
C LEU A 55 -3.10 -1.62 8.60
N THR A 56 -3.24 -2.82 8.08
CA THR A 56 -2.26 -3.43 7.18
C THR A 56 -2.82 -3.51 5.77
N LEU A 57 -2.10 -2.93 4.83
CA LEU A 57 -2.36 -3.05 3.40
C LEU A 57 -1.42 -4.09 2.81
N ASN A 58 -1.99 -5.21 2.41
CA ASN A 58 -1.32 -6.29 1.70
C ASN A 58 -1.42 -6.04 0.19
N ILE A 59 -0.30 -5.72 -0.45
CA ILE A 59 -0.21 -5.42 -1.88
C ILE A 59 -0.07 -6.73 -2.64
N ASN A 60 -1.02 -7.04 -3.52
CA ASN A 60 -1.01 -8.23 -4.36
C ASN A 60 -1.19 -7.84 -5.83
N CYS A 61 -0.53 -8.55 -6.75
CA CYS A 61 -0.67 -8.35 -8.19
C CYS A 61 -1.40 -9.53 -8.84
N HIS A 62 -2.30 -9.23 -9.77
CA HIS A 62 -3.05 -10.24 -10.51
C HIS A 62 -3.52 -9.72 -11.88
N ASP A 63 -4.14 -10.57 -12.68
CA ASP A 63 -4.55 -10.32 -14.07
C ASP A 63 -6.01 -9.78 -14.21
N LYS A 64 -6.64 -9.38 -13.11
CA LYS A 64 -8.05 -8.92 -13.08
C LYS A 64 -8.13 -7.46 -12.68
N GLU A 65 -9.36 -6.93 -12.68
CA GLU A 65 -9.63 -5.55 -12.25
C GLU A 65 -9.30 -5.30 -10.77
N PHE A 66 -9.02 -4.04 -10.44
CA PHE A 66 -8.66 -3.63 -9.09
C PHE A 66 -9.75 -3.95 -8.05
N GLU A 67 -9.39 -4.76 -7.07
CA GLU A 67 -10.27 -5.18 -5.98
C GLU A 67 -9.63 -4.98 -4.61
N VAL A 68 -10.43 -4.53 -3.65
CA VAL A 68 -10.04 -4.51 -2.23
C VAL A 68 -10.78 -5.62 -1.51
N THR A 69 -10.05 -6.62 -1.01
CA THR A 69 -10.62 -7.72 -0.22
C THR A 69 -10.22 -7.64 1.25
N GLY A 70 -10.87 -8.45 2.08
CA GLY A 70 -10.90 -8.32 3.53
C GLY A 70 -12.17 -7.63 4.00
N PRO A 71 -12.20 -7.07 5.21
CA PRO A 71 -11.14 -7.11 6.23
C PRO A 71 -10.94 -8.49 6.87
N THR A 72 -9.68 -8.85 7.15
CA THR A 72 -9.34 -9.94 8.07
C THR A 72 -8.87 -9.34 9.39
N ILE A 73 -9.54 -9.66 10.50
CA ILE A 73 -9.25 -9.08 11.81
C ILE A 73 -8.44 -10.06 12.67
N TYR A 74 -7.24 -9.65 13.07
CA TYR A 74 -6.40 -10.36 14.02
C TYR A 74 -6.52 -9.71 15.40
N ARG A 75 -7.47 -10.20 16.20
CA ARG A 75 -7.79 -9.62 17.53
C ARG A 75 -6.62 -9.63 18.51
N LYS A 76 -5.76 -10.65 18.44
CA LYS A 76 -4.61 -10.80 19.33
C LYS A 76 -3.55 -9.73 19.05
N ASP A 77 -3.25 -9.52 17.77
CA ASP A 77 -2.22 -8.59 17.30
C ASP A 77 -2.75 -7.17 17.12
N LYS A 78 -4.07 -6.99 17.25
CA LYS A 78 -4.79 -5.74 17.00
C LYS A 78 -4.46 -5.20 15.60
N GLU A 79 -4.62 -6.06 14.61
CA GLU A 79 -4.34 -5.78 13.21
C GLU A 79 -5.58 -6.05 12.36
N ILE A 80 -5.84 -5.18 11.39
CA ILE A 80 -6.87 -5.38 10.36
C ILE A 80 -6.19 -5.35 9.00
N ASP A 81 -6.29 -6.47 8.31
CA ASP A 81 -5.70 -6.66 7.00
C ASP A 81 -6.73 -6.38 5.91
N PHE A 82 -6.31 -5.59 4.94
CA PHE A 82 -6.96 -5.48 3.64
C PHE A 82 -5.96 -5.87 2.56
N TYR A 83 -6.44 -6.56 1.54
CA TYR A 83 -5.64 -6.89 0.37
C TYR A 83 -6.01 -5.94 -0.76
N LEU A 84 -5.01 -5.24 -1.28
CA LEU A 84 -5.11 -4.43 -2.49
C LEU A 84 -4.67 -5.31 -3.65
N ASN A 85 -5.66 -5.87 -4.35
CA ASN A 85 -5.43 -6.69 -5.53
C ASN A 85 -5.34 -5.74 -6.72
N ILE A 86 -4.10 -5.47 -7.14
CA ILE A 86 -3.74 -4.51 -8.17
C ILE A 86 -3.59 -5.23 -9.52
N PRO A 87 -4.21 -4.72 -10.60
CA PRO A 87 -4.00 -5.25 -11.94
C PRO A 87 -2.53 -5.11 -12.32
N TYR A 88 -1.92 -6.23 -12.71
CA TYR A 88 -0.56 -6.27 -13.19
C TYR A 88 -0.44 -5.47 -14.48
N LYS A 89 0.57 -4.61 -14.53
CA LYS A 89 0.99 -3.89 -15.71
C LYS A 89 2.50 -3.98 -15.79
N GLU A 90 3.00 -4.48 -16.91
CA GLU A 90 4.43 -4.48 -17.18
C GLU A 90 4.90 -3.04 -17.39
N ILE A 91 5.80 -2.59 -16.51
CA ILE A 91 6.38 -1.25 -16.51
C ILE A 91 7.88 -1.43 -16.26
N SER A 92 8.73 -0.99 -17.18
CA SER A 92 10.18 -1.21 -17.08
C SER A 92 10.85 -0.28 -16.06
N ASP A 93 10.31 0.92 -15.87
CA ASP A 93 10.88 1.93 -14.99
C ASP A 93 10.36 1.80 -13.55
N VAL A 94 11.27 1.76 -12.56
CA VAL A 94 10.92 1.55 -11.15
C VAL A 94 10.15 2.74 -10.57
N LYS A 95 10.46 3.96 -11.02
CA LYS A 95 9.75 5.16 -10.57
C LYS A 95 8.32 5.19 -11.12
N GLU A 96 8.12 4.79 -12.38
CA GLU A 96 6.79 4.61 -12.94
C GLU A 96 6.00 3.49 -12.23
N GLN A 97 6.65 2.37 -11.87
CA GLN A 97 6.02 1.34 -11.04
C GLN A 97 5.59 1.88 -9.66
N ALA A 98 6.45 2.68 -9.03
CA ALA A 98 6.16 3.33 -7.76
C ALA A 98 4.93 4.26 -7.85
N ILE A 99 4.85 5.08 -8.91
CA ILE A 99 3.71 5.96 -9.17
C ILE A 99 2.44 5.13 -9.42
N TYR A 100 2.57 4.04 -10.19
CA TYR A 100 1.46 3.12 -10.43
C TYR A 100 0.93 2.51 -9.12
N LEU A 101 1.80 2.02 -8.24
CA LEU A 101 1.44 1.52 -6.92
C LEU A 101 0.75 2.60 -6.07
N LEU A 102 1.28 3.83 -6.07
CA LEU A 102 0.70 4.95 -5.31
C LEU A 102 -0.75 5.24 -5.71
N ASN A 103 -1.05 5.23 -7.01
CA ASN A 103 -2.42 5.45 -7.49
C ASN A 103 -3.39 4.39 -6.93
N TYR A 104 -2.96 3.13 -6.85
CA TYR A 104 -3.80 2.07 -6.27
C TYR A 104 -3.85 2.07 -4.74
N LEU A 105 -2.79 2.52 -4.07
CA LEU A 105 -2.83 2.78 -2.63
C LEU A 105 -3.86 3.87 -2.30
N GLU A 106 -3.93 4.92 -3.11
CA GLU A 106 -4.95 5.98 -2.99
C GLU A 106 -6.36 5.41 -3.18
N LEU A 107 -6.59 4.69 -4.28
CA LEU A 107 -7.88 4.05 -4.55
C LEU A 107 -8.28 3.06 -3.45
N GLY A 108 -7.32 2.29 -2.95
CA GLY A 108 -7.49 1.32 -1.87
C GLY A 108 -7.92 1.97 -0.58
N LEU A 109 -7.17 2.99 -0.12
CA LEU A 109 -7.50 3.72 1.10
C LEU A 109 -8.83 4.47 0.98
N ASN A 110 -9.15 5.06 -0.17
CA ASN A 110 -10.46 5.66 -0.40
C ASN A 110 -11.60 4.64 -0.25
N LYS A 111 -11.43 3.43 -0.80
CA LYS A 111 -12.41 2.34 -0.61
C LYS A 111 -12.49 1.90 0.85
N ILE A 112 -11.35 1.72 1.52
CA ILE A 112 -11.29 1.23 2.91
C ILE A 112 -11.92 2.22 3.88
N LEU A 113 -11.58 3.49 3.73
CA LEU A 113 -11.96 4.58 4.63
C LEU A 113 -13.23 5.31 4.19
N LEU A 114 -13.97 4.79 3.20
CA LEU A 114 -15.07 5.47 2.49
C LEU A 114 -15.99 6.31 3.39
N ASP A 115 -16.51 5.73 4.47
CA ASP A 115 -17.47 6.39 5.38
C ASP A 115 -16.86 7.58 6.13
N ASP A 116 -15.54 7.59 6.29
CA ASP A 116 -14.75 8.64 6.92
C ASP A 116 -13.82 9.34 5.92
N ALA A 117 -13.98 9.10 4.61
CA ALA A 117 -13.05 9.61 3.60
C ALA A 117 -12.98 11.14 3.62
N PHE A 118 -14.06 11.83 3.98
CA PHE A 118 -14.09 13.29 4.13
C PHE A 118 -13.19 13.81 5.28
N LYS A 119 -12.86 12.97 6.27
CA LYS A 119 -11.94 13.32 7.36
C LYS A 119 -10.48 13.24 6.93
N TYR A 120 -10.22 12.55 5.83
CA TYR A 120 -8.87 12.28 5.34
C TYR A 120 -8.69 12.99 4.00
N ASP A 121 -7.79 13.97 3.95
CA ASP A 121 -7.41 14.60 2.68
C ASP A 121 -6.45 13.67 1.90
N LEU A 122 -6.98 12.50 1.49
CA LEU A 122 -6.22 11.45 0.82
C LEU A 122 -5.66 11.95 -0.51
N LYS A 123 -6.45 12.70 -1.27
CA LYS A 123 -6.00 13.26 -2.56
C LYS A 123 -4.78 14.16 -2.40
N ASN A 124 -4.82 15.11 -1.46
CA ASN A 124 -3.68 15.99 -1.21
C ASN A 124 -2.49 15.23 -0.63
N THR A 125 -2.76 14.27 0.28
CA THR A 125 -1.74 13.38 0.83
C THR A 125 -0.99 12.64 -0.27
N PHE A 126 -1.71 11.94 -1.14
CA PHE A 126 -1.10 11.20 -2.25
C PHE A 126 -0.46 12.13 -3.27
N SER A 127 -1.00 13.34 -3.50
CA SER A 127 -0.33 14.35 -4.31
C SER A 127 1.05 14.75 -3.74
N LYS A 128 1.17 14.93 -2.41
CA LYS A 128 2.45 15.24 -1.76
C LYS A 128 3.43 14.08 -1.86
N ILE A 129 2.97 12.86 -1.56
CA ILE A 129 3.80 11.66 -1.66
C ILE A 129 4.27 11.43 -3.10
N ASN A 130 3.38 11.61 -4.08
CA ASN A 130 3.72 11.51 -5.49
C ASN A 130 4.77 12.55 -5.91
N HIS A 131 4.62 13.80 -5.48
CA HIS A 131 5.64 14.83 -5.71
C HIS A 131 7.00 14.42 -5.13
N GLU A 132 7.02 13.88 -3.91
CA GLU A 132 8.26 13.36 -3.32
C GLU A 132 8.86 12.22 -4.15
N VAL A 133 8.05 11.24 -4.59
CA VAL A 133 8.51 10.11 -5.42
C VAL A 133 9.07 10.57 -6.77
N VAL A 134 8.38 11.50 -7.44
CA VAL A 134 8.84 12.08 -8.71
C VAL A 134 10.17 12.80 -8.55
N SER A 135 10.39 13.45 -7.39
CA SER A 135 11.63 14.16 -7.07
C SER A 135 12.81 13.27 -6.64
N ILE A 136 12.59 11.96 -6.45
CA ILE A 136 13.68 11.04 -6.12
C ILE A 136 14.64 10.96 -7.31
N ASP A 137 15.92 11.18 -7.05
CA ASP A 137 16.98 10.99 -8.05
C ASP A 137 17.01 9.54 -8.56
N ASP A 138 17.18 9.32 -9.87
CA ASP A 138 17.15 7.98 -10.47
C ASP A 138 18.28 7.07 -9.95
N SER A 139 19.37 7.65 -9.43
CA SER A 139 20.46 6.91 -8.78
C SER A 139 20.20 6.56 -7.32
N SER A 140 19.07 7.01 -6.75
CA SER A 140 18.71 6.77 -5.35
C SER A 140 18.58 5.29 -5.06
N GLU A 141 19.07 4.89 -3.88
CA GLU A 141 18.88 3.54 -3.34
C GLU A 141 17.41 3.15 -3.16
N LEU A 142 16.48 4.10 -3.19
CA LEU A 142 15.04 3.84 -3.17
C LEU A 142 14.53 3.27 -4.50
N LEU A 143 15.21 3.52 -5.62
CA LEU A 143 14.77 3.11 -6.95
C LEU A 143 15.61 1.99 -7.56
N ILE A 144 16.61 1.48 -6.83
CA ILE A 144 17.40 0.33 -7.28
C ILE A 144 16.51 -0.92 -7.19
N PRO A 145 16.22 -1.61 -8.32
CA PRO A 145 15.47 -2.86 -8.30
C PRO A 145 16.10 -3.88 -7.36
N PHE A 146 15.27 -4.77 -6.81
CA PHE A 146 15.83 -5.95 -6.17
C PHE A 146 16.57 -6.76 -7.23
N LYS A 147 17.90 -6.92 -7.10
CA LYS A 147 18.62 -7.88 -7.93
C LYS A 147 18.15 -9.27 -7.49
N SER A 148 17.31 -9.91 -8.29
CA SER A 148 17.23 -11.36 -8.26
C SER A 148 18.63 -11.87 -8.51
N TYR A 149 19.16 -12.67 -7.58
CA TYR A 149 20.32 -13.49 -7.89
C TYR A 149 19.91 -14.39 -9.06
N GLU A 150 20.27 -14.00 -10.28
CA GLU A 150 20.41 -14.94 -11.38
C GLU A 150 21.60 -15.81 -11.01
N GLY A 151 21.35 -16.83 -10.20
CA GLY A 151 22.25 -17.98 -10.16
C GLY A 151 22.17 -18.61 -11.53
N GLU A 152 23.25 -18.50 -12.30
CA GLU A 152 23.51 -19.36 -13.43
C GLU A 152 23.28 -20.81 -12.95
N LEU A 153 22.20 -21.43 -13.44
CA LEU A 153 21.92 -22.86 -13.31
C LEU A 153 22.73 -23.63 -14.35
#